data_AF-A0A2E4D6E1-F1
#
_entry.id   AF-A0A2E4D6E1-F1
#
_cell.length_a   1.000
_cell.length_b   1.000
_cell.length_c   1.000
_cell.angle_alpha   90.00
_cell.angle_beta   90.00
_cell.angle_gamma   90.00
#
_symmetry.space_group_name_H-M   'P 1'
#
loop_
_entity.id
_entity.type
_entity.pdbx_description
1 polymer ?
#
loop_
_entity_poly.entity_id
_entity_poly.type
_entity_poly.pdbx_seq_one_letter_code
_entity_poly.pdbx_strand_id
1 'polypeptide(L)'
;MKREFQLQLILLSVLLIGCEAPVAPPEACVLPGNQNQAKSNINANQGDETTPPRLCNIPEREVGADLTVNLEFRDFSIPKEDKLNDALERMLLVINSKEFKQKVLAHEYQGEKTFVDNQNLTNEEVYEVIMAGVETLNGERDQEMDLDLTLYYSNNSTVGYTYPNTNRVWINDKFFTTNSLGKVAGNIVHEWTHKLGFTHDFNRTEKRNYSVPYAVGNIIQDLVDSL
;
A
#
# COMPACT_ATOMS: atom_id res chain seq x y z
N MET A 1 29.37 -47.21 -54.45
CA MET A 1 29.11 -46.41 -53.23
C MET A 1 27.67 -45.93 -53.26
N LYS A 2 26.77 -46.62 -52.55
CA LYS A 2 25.37 -46.20 -52.38
C LYS A 2 25.27 -45.60 -50.96
N ARG A 3 24.84 -44.34 -50.85
CA ARG A 3 24.56 -43.67 -49.57
C ARG A 3 23.05 -43.70 -49.38
N GLU A 4 22.59 -44.37 -48.33
CA GLU A 4 21.19 -44.37 -47.92
C GLU A 4 20.92 -43.14 -47.04
N PHE A 5 19.87 -42.40 -47.39
CA PHE A 5 19.34 -41.27 -46.63
C PHE A 5 18.20 -41.79 -45.75
N GLN A 6 18.41 -41.86 -44.43
CA GLN A 6 17.33 -42.13 -43.49
C GLN A 6 16.68 -40.81 -43.07
N LEU A 7 15.41 -40.66 -43.44
CA LEU A 7 14.55 -39.55 -43.07
C LEU A 7 13.94 -39.85 -41.69
N GLN A 8 14.48 -39.24 -40.63
CA GLN A 8 13.89 -39.33 -39.29
C GLN A 8 12.67 -38.41 -39.20
N LEU A 9 11.49 -39.03 -39.06
CA LEU A 9 10.22 -38.36 -38.84
C LEU A 9 10.14 -37.96 -37.34
N ILE A 10 10.30 -36.67 -37.03
CA ILE A 10 10.14 -36.13 -35.68
C ILE A 10 8.64 -35.92 -35.44
N LEU A 11 8.04 -36.74 -34.57
CA LEU A 11 6.67 -36.56 -34.08
C LEU A 11 6.63 -35.35 -33.14
N LEU A 12 6.01 -34.25 -33.57
CA LEU A 12 5.80 -33.05 -32.76
C LEU A 12 4.53 -33.23 -31.93
N SER A 13 4.68 -33.71 -30.70
CA SER A 13 3.60 -33.83 -29.72
C SER A 13 3.17 -32.43 -29.26
N VAL A 14 2.04 -31.94 -29.78
CA VAL A 14 1.42 -30.69 -29.32
C VAL A 14 0.77 -30.94 -27.95
N LEU A 15 1.47 -30.55 -26.88
CA LEU A 15 0.90 -30.47 -25.54
C LEU A 15 -0.07 -29.28 -25.51
N LEU A 16 -1.38 -29.57 -25.55
CA LEU A 16 -2.43 -28.61 -25.25
C LEU A 16 -2.38 -28.30 -23.74
N ILE A 17 -1.61 -27.30 -23.36
CA ILE A 17 -1.67 -26.72 -22.01
C ILE A 17 -3.00 -25.95 -21.95
N GLY A 18 -3.99 -26.52 -21.26
CA GLY A 18 -5.23 -25.81 -20.95
C GLY A 18 -4.88 -24.56 -20.14
N CYS A 19 -5.22 -23.39 -20.68
CA CYS A 19 -5.12 -22.14 -19.94
C CYS A 19 -6.26 -22.13 -18.93
N GLU A 20 -5.98 -22.50 -17.68
CA GLU A 20 -6.88 -22.11 -16.58
C GLU A 20 -6.89 -20.59 -16.51
N ALA A 21 -8.09 -20.01 -16.54
CA ALA A 21 -8.23 -18.58 -16.35
C ALA A 21 -7.66 -18.21 -14.96
N PRO A 22 -6.88 -17.12 -14.84
CA PRO A 22 -6.39 -16.69 -13.54
C PRO A 22 -7.57 -16.46 -12.61
N VAL A 23 -7.51 -17.06 -11.41
CA VAL A 23 -8.49 -16.84 -10.35
C VAL A 23 -8.49 -15.35 -10.03
N ALA A 24 -9.66 -14.72 -10.06
CA ALA A 24 -9.79 -13.32 -9.68
C ALA A 24 -9.28 -13.13 -8.24
N PRO A 25 -8.57 -12.04 -7.93
CA PRO A 25 -8.14 -11.78 -6.57
C PRO A 25 -9.36 -11.73 -5.65
N PRO A 26 -9.25 -12.22 -4.41
CA PRO A 26 -10.37 -12.18 -3.47
C PRO A 26 -10.82 -10.73 -3.27
N GLU A 27 -12.15 -10.52 -3.22
CA GLU A 27 -12.71 -9.21 -2.92
C GLU A 27 -12.24 -8.72 -1.54
N ALA A 28 -11.98 -7.42 -1.43
CA ALA A 28 -11.65 -6.79 -0.16
C ALA A 28 -12.80 -6.99 0.83
N CYS A 29 -12.48 -7.19 2.11
CA CYS A 29 -13.50 -7.28 3.14
C CYS A 29 -14.28 -5.96 3.28
N VAL A 30 -15.51 -6.01 3.76
CA VAL A 30 -16.33 -4.82 4.04
C VAL A 30 -16.09 -4.37 5.47
N LEU A 31 -15.75 -3.09 5.64
CA LEU A 31 -15.60 -2.46 6.95
C LEU A 31 -16.97 -2.37 7.67
N PRO A 32 -17.04 -2.54 9.00
CA PRO A 32 -18.30 -2.55 9.74
C PRO A 32 -19.20 -1.32 9.54
N GLY A 33 -18.63 -0.13 9.33
CA GLY A 33 -19.38 1.11 9.07
C GLY A 33 -20.10 1.14 7.71
N ASN A 34 -19.61 0.37 6.74
CA ASN A 34 -20.06 0.44 5.34
C ASN A 34 -21.07 -0.67 4.99
N GLN A 35 -21.51 -1.46 5.97
CA GLN A 35 -22.43 -2.59 5.73
C GLN A 35 -23.78 -2.16 5.11
N ASN A 36 -24.28 -0.97 5.44
CA ASN A 36 -25.55 -0.48 4.88
C ASN A 36 -25.43 -0.08 3.40
N GLN A 37 -24.28 0.43 2.98
CA GLN A 37 -23.99 0.71 1.56
C GLN A 37 -23.77 -0.58 0.77
N ALA A 38 -23.08 -1.57 1.35
CA ALA A 38 -22.90 -2.87 0.71
C ALA A 38 -24.25 -3.57 0.45
N LYS A 39 -25.19 -3.50 1.41
CA LYS A 39 -26.55 -4.07 1.26
C LYS A 39 -27.39 -3.38 0.18
N SER A 40 -27.24 -2.07 -0.03
CA SER A 40 -27.99 -1.37 -1.09
C SER A 40 -27.54 -1.77 -2.49
N ASN A 41 -26.25 -2.05 -2.68
CA ASN A 41 -25.68 -2.41 -3.98
C ASN A 41 -26.05 -3.84 -4.40
N ILE A 42 -26.17 -4.78 -3.45
CA ILE A 42 -26.57 -6.18 -3.73
C ILE A 42 -28.03 -6.25 -4.22
N ASN A 43 -28.92 -5.40 -3.70
CA ASN A 43 -30.34 -5.41 -4.07
C ASN A 43 -30.61 -4.90 -5.50
N ALA A 44 -29.65 -4.24 -6.15
CA ALA A 44 -29.80 -3.74 -7.53
C ALA A 44 -29.49 -4.81 -8.60
N ASN A 45 -28.82 -5.90 -8.24
CA ASN A 45 -28.41 -6.97 -9.15
C ASN A 45 -29.01 -8.32 -8.69
N GLN A 46 -30.33 -8.46 -8.77
CA GLN A 46 -31.01 -9.72 -8.46
C GLN A 46 -30.73 -10.77 -9.56
N GLY A 47 -30.02 -11.85 -9.21
CA GLY A 47 -29.91 -13.02 -10.07
C GLY A 47 -28.91 -14.08 -9.63
N ASP A 48 -27.95 -13.76 -8.77
CA ASP A 48 -26.90 -14.71 -8.38
C ASP A 48 -26.88 -14.91 -6.85
N GLU A 49 -26.66 -16.16 -6.44
CA GLU A 49 -26.70 -16.64 -5.06
C GLU A 49 -25.43 -16.15 -4.33
N THR A 50 -25.40 -14.85 -4.05
CA THR A 50 -24.19 -14.17 -3.57
C THR A 50 -23.93 -14.51 -2.11
N THR A 51 -22.76 -15.11 -1.86
CA THR A 51 -22.19 -15.29 -0.51
C THR A 51 -22.15 -13.91 0.17
N PRO A 52 -22.57 -13.80 1.45
CA PRO A 52 -22.54 -12.51 2.14
C PRO A 52 -21.11 -11.93 2.14
N PRO A 53 -20.95 -10.60 2.03
CA PRO A 53 -19.64 -9.98 1.96
C PRO A 53 -18.82 -10.33 3.20
N ARG A 54 -17.55 -10.70 3.01
CA ARG A 54 -16.59 -10.97 4.08
C ARG A 54 -16.43 -9.71 4.94
N LEU A 55 -16.61 -9.80 6.25
CA LEU A 55 -16.34 -8.69 7.17
C LEU A 55 -14.85 -8.62 7.51
N CYS A 56 -14.32 -7.40 7.62
CA CYS A 56 -12.93 -7.20 7.99
C CYS A 56 -12.67 -7.59 9.44
N ASN A 57 -11.51 -8.21 9.70
CA ASN A 57 -11.03 -8.38 11.06
C ASN A 57 -10.30 -7.10 11.50
N ILE A 58 -10.97 -6.26 12.29
CA ILE A 58 -10.42 -4.96 12.70
C ILE A 58 -9.32 -5.17 13.75
N PRO A 59 -8.10 -4.63 13.55
CA PRO A 59 -7.00 -4.84 14.46
C PRO A 59 -7.24 -4.11 15.80
N GLU A 60 -6.63 -4.61 16.87
CA GLU A 60 -6.70 -3.96 18.17
C GLU A 60 -5.95 -2.62 18.14
N ARG A 61 -6.61 -1.55 18.59
CA ARG A 61 -6.04 -0.21 18.65
C ARG A 61 -4.94 -0.12 19.72
N GLU A 62 -3.87 0.61 19.41
CA GLU A 62 -2.83 0.96 20.38
C GLU A 62 -3.28 2.13 21.27
N VAL A 63 -3.06 2.01 22.57
CA VAL A 63 -3.46 3.05 23.55
C VAL A 63 -2.62 4.31 23.32
N GLY A 64 -3.29 5.43 23.12
CA GLY A 64 -2.63 6.74 22.88
C GLY A 64 -2.18 6.96 21.43
N ALA A 65 -2.37 5.98 20.54
CA ALA A 65 -2.27 6.22 19.11
C ALA A 65 -3.58 6.88 18.63
N ASP A 66 -3.49 8.12 18.16
CA ASP A 66 -4.61 8.90 17.62
C ASP A 66 -4.19 9.71 16.38
N LEU A 67 -3.39 9.09 15.52
CA LEU A 67 -3.00 9.70 14.25
C LEU A 67 -4.25 9.85 13.36
N THR A 68 -4.50 11.06 12.92
CA THR A 68 -5.59 11.44 12.02
C THR A 68 -5.04 11.86 10.65
N VAL A 69 -5.93 12.24 9.73
CA VAL A 69 -5.53 12.68 8.39
C VAL A 69 -6.32 13.93 8.00
N ASN A 70 -5.62 14.90 7.44
CA ASN A 70 -6.18 16.08 6.80
C ASN A 70 -5.90 15.98 5.30
N LEU A 71 -6.96 16.10 4.49
CA LEU A 71 -6.94 15.68 3.08
C LEU A 71 -7.35 16.80 2.15
N GLU A 72 -6.55 17.00 1.10
CA GLU A 72 -6.92 17.73 -0.09
C GLU A 72 -6.74 16.83 -1.32
N PHE A 73 -7.78 16.72 -2.15
CA PHE A 73 -7.75 15.90 -3.37
C PHE A 73 -7.68 16.77 -4.63
N ARG A 74 -6.86 16.35 -5.60
CA ARG A 74 -6.78 16.96 -6.92
C ARG A 74 -6.78 15.91 -8.02
N ASP A 75 -7.55 16.18 -9.06
CA ASP A 75 -7.61 15.38 -10.30
C ASP A 75 -8.13 13.93 -10.11
N PHE A 76 -8.88 13.68 -9.03
CA PHE A 76 -9.61 12.44 -8.82
C PHE A 76 -11.01 12.49 -9.44
N SER A 77 -11.40 11.42 -10.12
CA SER A 77 -12.82 11.17 -10.40
C SER A 77 -13.47 10.50 -9.19
N ILE A 78 -14.80 10.59 -9.08
CA ILE A 78 -15.57 10.00 -7.95
C ILE A 78 -15.15 8.55 -7.65
N PRO A 79 -15.08 7.61 -8.62
CA PRO A 79 -14.70 6.22 -8.30
C PRO A 79 -13.25 6.08 -7.80
N LYS A 80 -12.36 6.99 -8.20
CA LYS A 80 -10.97 6.99 -7.74
C LYS A 80 -10.85 7.60 -6.35
N GLU A 81 -11.64 8.63 -6.07
CA GLU A 81 -11.76 9.21 -4.74
C GLU A 81 -12.32 8.17 -3.76
N ASP A 82 -13.36 7.41 -4.15
CA ASP A 82 -13.91 6.32 -3.33
C ASP A 82 -12.86 5.25 -3.00
N LYS A 83 -12.07 4.82 -4.01
CA LYS A 83 -10.97 3.87 -3.81
C LYS A 83 -9.90 4.42 -2.87
N LEU A 84 -9.56 5.71 -3.00
CA LEU A 84 -8.58 6.37 -2.16
C LEU A 84 -9.07 6.48 -0.72
N ASN A 85 -10.32 6.88 -0.52
CA ASN A 85 -10.96 6.95 0.79
C ASN A 85 -11.00 5.58 1.49
N ASP A 86 -11.34 4.50 0.78
CA ASP A 86 -11.31 3.14 1.34
C ASP A 86 -9.89 2.72 1.75
N ALA A 87 -8.89 3.05 0.92
CA ALA A 87 -7.48 2.79 1.27
C ALA A 87 -7.04 3.59 2.52
N LEU A 88 -7.43 4.86 2.63
CA LEU A 88 -7.09 5.75 3.76
C LEU A 88 -7.81 5.33 5.05
N GLU A 89 -9.08 4.94 4.98
CA GLU A 89 -9.83 4.46 6.15
C GLU A 89 -9.16 3.21 6.73
N ARG A 90 -8.77 2.25 5.88
CA ARG A 90 -8.03 1.06 6.30
C ARG A 90 -6.63 1.39 6.82
N MET A 91 -5.93 2.30 6.15
CA MET A 91 -4.62 2.80 6.59
C MET A 91 -4.70 3.34 8.03
N LEU A 92 -5.70 4.17 8.33
CA LEU A 92 -5.89 4.74 9.67
C LEU A 92 -6.20 3.69 10.74
N LEU A 93 -6.96 2.64 10.39
CA LEU A 93 -7.19 1.50 11.28
C LEU A 93 -5.89 0.78 11.60
N VAL A 94 -5.04 0.51 10.60
CA VAL A 94 -3.81 -0.25 10.80
C VAL A 94 -2.72 0.58 11.47
N ILE A 95 -2.50 1.84 11.07
CA ILE A 95 -1.41 2.67 11.60
C ILE A 95 -1.61 2.99 13.10
N ASN A 96 -2.86 3.06 13.55
CA ASN A 96 -3.20 3.24 14.96
C ASN A 96 -3.31 1.91 15.74
N SER A 97 -2.91 0.78 15.16
CA SER A 97 -3.03 -0.54 15.79
C SER A 97 -1.80 -0.96 16.59
N LYS A 98 -2.01 -1.89 17.54
CA LYS A 98 -0.91 -2.55 18.26
C LYS A 98 0.02 -3.29 17.32
N GLU A 99 -0.53 -3.91 16.28
CA GLU A 99 0.25 -4.71 15.33
C GLU A 99 1.21 -3.86 14.52
N PHE A 100 0.77 -2.67 14.09
CA PHE A 100 1.65 -1.70 13.42
C PHE A 100 2.82 -1.30 14.31
N LYS A 101 2.54 -0.88 15.56
CA LYS A 101 3.59 -0.55 16.53
C LYS A 101 4.57 -1.70 16.71
N GLN A 102 4.06 -2.92 16.91
CA GLN A 102 4.90 -4.11 17.08
C GLN A 102 5.79 -4.36 15.86
N LYS A 103 5.27 -4.25 14.64
CA LYS A 103 6.05 -4.43 13.40
C LYS A 103 7.12 -3.36 13.22
N VAL A 104 6.83 -2.09 13.56
CA VAL A 104 7.82 -1.01 13.52
C VAL A 104 8.94 -1.25 14.54
N LEU A 105 8.59 -1.58 15.79
CA LEU A 105 9.57 -1.85 16.85
C LEU A 105 10.41 -3.11 16.59
N ALA A 106 9.82 -4.12 15.94
CA ALA A 106 10.48 -5.37 15.60
C ALA A 106 11.20 -5.35 14.24
N HIS A 107 11.21 -4.22 13.52
CA HIS A 107 11.90 -4.14 12.24
C HIS A 107 13.41 -4.34 12.42
N GLU A 108 14.00 -5.17 11.56
CA GLU A 108 15.40 -5.56 11.64
C GLU A 108 16.13 -5.34 10.30
N TYR A 109 17.39 -4.93 10.40
CA TYR A 109 18.34 -4.91 9.30
C TYR A 109 19.64 -5.54 9.76
N GLN A 110 20.13 -6.53 9.01
CA GLN A 110 21.34 -7.30 9.36
C GLN A 110 21.32 -7.95 10.76
N GLY A 111 20.13 -8.29 11.26
CA GLY A 111 19.93 -8.92 12.57
C GLY A 111 19.92 -7.94 13.75
N GLU A 112 19.97 -6.63 13.48
CA GLU A 112 19.83 -5.58 14.48
C GLU A 112 18.47 -4.89 14.34
N LYS A 113 17.84 -4.54 15.47
CA LYS A 113 16.58 -3.79 15.50
C LYS A 113 16.82 -2.34 15.11
N THR A 114 16.80 -2.08 13.82
CA THR A 114 17.11 -0.78 13.25
C THR A 114 16.49 -0.62 11.87
N PHE A 115 16.20 0.62 11.51
CA PHE A 115 15.92 1.02 10.13
C PHE A 115 17.20 1.54 9.46
N VAL A 116 17.29 1.39 8.16
CA VAL A 116 18.28 2.10 7.34
C VAL A 116 17.84 3.56 7.18
N ASP A 117 18.78 4.48 7.03
CA ASP A 117 18.51 5.91 6.77
C ASP A 117 17.49 6.54 7.77
N ASN A 118 17.62 6.16 9.04
CA ASN A 118 16.71 6.48 10.16
C ASN A 118 17.11 7.71 10.97
N GLN A 119 18.03 8.54 10.46
CA GLN A 119 18.56 9.72 11.18
C GLN A 119 19.22 9.41 12.54
N ASN A 120 19.74 8.18 12.74
CA ASN A 120 20.28 7.68 14.01
C ASN A 120 19.25 7.51 15.14
N LEU A 121 17.96 7.40 14.79
CA LEU A 121 16.88 7.13 15.74
C LEU A 121 16.74 5.64 16.05
N THR A 122 16.33 5.28 17.26
CA THR A 122 15.87 3.91 17.55
C THR A 122 14.54 3.61 16.85
N ASN A 123 14.13 2.35 16.78
CA ASN A 123 12.81 2.00 16.22
C ASN A 123 11.67 2.63 17.03
N GLU A 124 11.82 2.75 18.36
CA GLU A 124 10.89 3.45 19.23
C GLU A 124 10.78 4.94 18.86
N GLU A 125 11.91 5.62 18.67
CA GLU A 125 11.94 7.02 18.27
C GLU A 125 11.37 7.22 16.86
N VAL A 126 11.63 6.31 15.91
CA VAL A 126 10.99 6.33 14.58
C VAL A 126 9.47 6.22 14.71
N TYR A 127 8.97 5.29 15.53
CA TYR A 127 7.54 5.17 15.79
C TYR A 127 6.97 6.46 16.41
N GLU A 128 7.66 7.05 17.38
CA GLU A 128 7.24 8.30 18.01
C GLU A 128 7.19 9.48 17.03
N VAL A 129 8.15 9.59 16.10
CA VAL A 129 8.14 10.59 15.03
C VAL A 129 6.93 10.41 14.12
N ILE A 130 6.63 9.17 13.72
CA ILE A 130 5.45 8.84 12.91
C ILE A 130 4.17 9.26 13.64
N MET A 131 4.00 8.84 14.90
CA MET A 131 2.78 9.13 15.66
C MET A 131 2.65 10.59 16.07
N ALA A 132 3.75 11.35 16.08
CA ALA A 132 3.73 12.76 16.41
C ALA A 132 3.15 13.64 15.28
N GLY A 133 3.21 13.18 14.02
CA GLY A 133 2.72 13.93 12.87
C GLY A 133 3.54 15.19 12.54
N VAL A 134 4.76 15.32 13.07
CA VAL A 134 5.56 16.54 12.91
C VAL A 134 6.20 16.58 11.53
N GLU A 135 5.50 17.16 10.57
CA GLU A 135 6.01 17.34 9.21
C GLU A 135 7.05 18.46 9.13
N THR A 136 8.03 18.30 8.24
CA THR A 136 9.15 19.25 8.07
C THR A 136 8.68 20.65 7.66
N LEU A 137 7.54 20.76 6.96
CA LEU A 137 7.04 22.02 6.41
C LEU A 137 6.11 22.77 7.37
N ASN A 138 5.34 22.05 8.20
CA ASN A 138 4.40 22.65 9.14
C ASN A 138 5.00 22.72 10.56
N GLY A 139 5.81 21.74 10.95
CA GLY A 139 6.59 21.73 12.21
C GLY A 139 5.76 21.60 13.49
N GLU A 140 4.44 21.46 13.37
CA GLU A 140 3.52 21.33 14.51
C GLU A 140 3.35 19.86 14.90
N ARG A 141 3.17 19.61 16.20
CA ARG A 141 2.87 18.28 16.74
C ARG A 141 1.38 18.21 17.02
N ASP A 142 0.64 17.66 16.10
CA ASP A 142 -0.82 17.59 16.10
C ASP A 142 -1.38 16.17 15.94
N GLN A 143 -0.50 15.17 15.72
CA GLN A 143 -0.91 13.80 15.41
C GLN A 143 -1.79 13.76 14.15
N GLU A 144 -1.46 14.59 13.17
CA GLU A 144 -2.13 14.65 11.88
C GLU A 144 -1.17 14.28 10.75
N MET A 145 -1.72 13.67 9.71
CA MET A 145 -1.06 13.45 8.43
C MET A 145 -1.65 14.45 7.42
N ASP A 146 -0.90 15.47 7.03
CA ASP A 146 -1.34 16.49 6.08
C ASP A 146 -1.04 16.05 4.64
N LEU A 147 -2.08 15.69 3.88
CA LEU A 147 -1.91 15.20 2.51
C LEU A 147 -2.64 16.06 1.47
N ASP A 148 -1.86 16.75 0.62
CA ASP A 148 -2.34 17.27 -0.68
C ASP A 148 -2.07 16.20 -1.75
N LEU A 149 -3.06 15.35 -2.04
CA LEU A 149 -2.93 14.24 -2.97
C LEU A 149 -3.37 14.65 -4.37
N THR A 150 -2.47 14.49 -5.34
CA THR A 150 -2.73 14.78 -6.76
C THR A 150 -2.55 13.53 -7.59
N LEU A 151 -3.59 13.15 -8.33
CA LEU A 151 -3.49 12.06 -9.30
C LEU A 151 -2.90 12.58 -10.61
N TYR A 152 -1.90 11.88 -11.16
CA TYR A 152 -1.35 12.19 -12.48
C TYR A 152 -1.15 10.91 -13.28
N TYR A 153 -1.04 11.00 -14.61
CA TYR A 153 -0.70 9.84 -15.43
C TYR A 153 0.69 10.00 -16.04
N SER A 154 1.54 8.99 -15.88
CA SER A 154 2.76 8.85 -16.67
C SER A 154 3.09 7.38 -16.93
N ASN A 155 3.48 7.04 -18.16
CA ASN A 155 3.87 5.68 -18.50
C ASN A 155 5.35 5.42 -18.17
N ASN A 156 5.70 5.46 -16.89
CA ASN A 156 7.03 5.13 -16.37
C ASN A 156 6.92 4.11 -15.21
N SER A 157 7.99 3.98 -14.42
CA SER A 157 8.07 3.08 -13.26
C SER A 157 7.83 3.77 -11.91
N THR A 158 7.56 5.07 -11.89
CA THR A 158 7.31 5.83 -10.66
C THR A 158 5.87 5.60 -10.20
N VAL A 159 5.69 5.04 -9.00
CA VAL A 159 4.38 4.74 -8.40
C VAL A 159 3.77 6.00 -7.78
N GLY A 160 4.58 6.74 -7.03
CA GLY A 160 4.31 8.09 -6.57
C GLY A 160 5.62 8.83 -6.35
N TYR A 161 5.51 10.12 -6.05
CA TYR A 161 6.64 10.92 -5.60
C TYR A 161 6.16 12.14 -4.83
N THR A 162 7.09 12.78 -4.15
CA THR A 162 6.89 14.09 -3.54
C THR A 162 8.17 14.94 -3.60
N TYR A 163 8.04 16.24 -3.27
CA TYR A 163 9.20 17.14 -3.15
C TYR A 163 9.33 17.69 -1.72
N PRO A 164 10.55 17.96 -1.22
CA PRO A 164 10.76 18.42 0.15
C PRO A 164 10.11 19.77 0.50
N ASN A 165 9.74 20.58 -0.49
CA ASN A 165 9.30 21.96 -0.34
C ASN A 165 7.80 22.19 -0.60
N THR A 166 6.99 21.14 -0.56
CA THR A 166 5.53 21.19 -0.74
C THR A 166 4.87 20.06 0.03
N ASN A 167 3.64 20.21 0.53
CA ASN A 167 2.89 19.10 1.15
C ASN A 167 2.28 18.16 0.09
N ARG A 168 2.44 18.48 -1.19
CA ARG A 168 1.84 17.71 -2.28
C ARG A 168 2.51 16.35 -2.52
N VAL A 169 1.70 15.32 -2.68
CA VAL A 169 2.09 13.97 -3.09
C VAL A 169 1.43 13.67 -4.43
N TRP A 170 2.24 13.25 -5.40
CA TRP A 170 1.77 12.86 -6.72
C TRP A 170 1.66 11.35 -6.82
N ILE A 171 0.48 10.86 -7.17
CA ILE A 171 0.18 9.43 -7.31
C ILE A 171 -0.01 9.11 -8.79
N ASN A 172 0.72 8.13 -9.30
CA ASN A 172 0.64 7.75 -10.71
C ASN A 172 -0.56 6.83 -10.96
N ASP A 173 -1.52 7.31 -11.74
CA ASP A 173 -2.77 6.66 -12.08
C ASP A 173 -2.62 5.26 -12.69
N LYS A 174 -1.53 5.05 -13.44
CA LYS A 174 -1.17 3.74 -13.99
C LYS A 174 -1.10 2.66 -12.91
N PHE A 175 -0.48 2.98 -11.79
CA PHE A 175 -0.34 2.07 -10.66
C PHE A 175 -1.53 2.17 -9.72
N PHE A 176 -2.03 3.38 -9.45
CA PHE A 176 -3.22 3.58 -8.61
C PHE A 176 -4.40 2.72 -9.05
N THR A 177 -4.70 2.71 -10.35
CA THR A 177 -5.84 1.96 -10.89
C THR A 177 -5.71 0.45 -10.64
N THR A 178 -4.50 -0.11 -10.78
CA THR A 178 -4.27 -1.57 -10.73
C THR A 178 -3.82 -2.09 -9.37
N ASN A 179 -3.33 -1.22 -8.48
CA ASN A 179 -2.87 -1.59 -7.15
C ASN A 179 -4.02 -1.99 -6.22
N SER A 180 -3.72 -2.89 -5.26
CA SER A 180 -4.59 -3.17 -4.12
C SER A 180 -4.75 -1.93 -3.23
N LEU A 181 -5.73 -1.96 -2.33
CA LEU A 181 -5.90 -0.91 -1.33
C LEU A 181 -4.65 -0.79 -0.44
N GLY A 182 -4.03 -1.91 -0.05
CA GLY A 182 -2.79 -1.88 0.73
C GLY A 182 -1.63 -1.26 -0.03
N LYS A 183 -1.48 -1.54 -1.33
CA LYS A 183 -0.44 -0.89 -2.15
C LYS A 183 -0.66 0.61 -2.31
N VAL A 184 -1.92 1.06 -2.40
CA VAL A 184 -2.25 2.50 -2.43
C VAL A 184 -1.87 3.13 -1.09
N ALA A 185 -2.34 2.56 0.02
CA ALA A 185 -2.04 3.03 1.37
C ALA A 185 -0.54 3.06 1.67
N GLY A 186 0.18 1.96 1.38
CA GLY A 186 1.61 1.85 1.59
C GLY A 186 2.41 2.87 0.78
N ASN A 187 2.00 3.15 -0.47
CA ASN A 187 2.63 4.21 -1.27
C ASN A 187 2.38 5.60 -0.68
N ILE A 188 1.17 5.89 -0.19
CA ILE A 188 0.86 7.18 0.45
C ILE A 188 1.73 7.38 1.69
N VAL A 189 1.82 6.36 2.56
CA VAL A 189 2.65 6.43 3.77
C VAL A 189 4.14 6.52 3.44
N HIS A 190 4.61 5.80 2.41
CA HIS A 190 5.98 5.97 1.90
C HIS A 190 6.26 7.44 1.56
N GLU A 191 5.42 8.07 0.76
CA GLU A 191 5.62 9.49 0.37
C GLU A 191 5.47 10.44 1.56
N TRP A 192 4.56 10.15 2.49
CA TRP A 192 4.39 10.96 3.70
C TRP A 192 5.58 10.86 4.66
N THR A 193 6.21 9.70 4.82
CA THR A 193 7.42 9.61 5.67
C THR A 193 8.58 10.47 5.16
N HIS A 194 8.62 10.81 3.86
CA HIS A 194 9.54 11.82 3.35
C HIS A 194 9.22 13.23 3.90
N LYS A 195 7.95 13.52 4.24
CA LYS A 195 7.53 14.76 4.93
C LYS A 195 7.98 14.82 6.37
N LEU A 196 8.10 13.67 7.02
CA LEU A 196 8.72 13.55 8.34
C LEU A 196 10.26 13.68 8.30
N GLY A 197 10.84 13.89 7.12
CA GLY A 197 12.27 14.10 6.92
C GLY A 197 13.06 12.82 6.68
N PHE A 198 12.43 11.64 6.65
CA PHE A 198 13.13 10.41 6.33
C PHE A 198 13.52 10.34 4.85
N THR A 199 14.66 9.71 4.57
CA THR A 199 15.18 9.57 3.21
C THR A 199 15.51 8.12 2.92
N HIS A 200 15.87 7.83 1.67
CA HIS A 200 16.41 6.55 1.28
C HIS A 200 17.36 6.73 0.09
N ASP A 201 18.19 5.74 -0.19
CA ASP A 201 19.02 5.70 -1.40
C ASP A 201 18.20 6.02 -2.68
N PHE A 202 18.77 6.88 -3.53
CA PHE A 202 18.22 7.18 -4.85
C PHE A 202 18.25 5.95 -5.77
N ASN A 203 19.37 5.21 -5.75
CA ASN A 203 19.56 4.00 -6.55
C ASN A 203 18.87 2.80 -5.88
N ARG A 204 18.45 1.82 -6.69
CA ARG A 204 17.89 0.57 -6.17
C ARG A 204 19.00 -0.30 -5.54
N THR A 205 19.18 -0.18 -4.24
CA THR A 205 20.13 -0.98 -3.43
C THR A 205 19.38 -1.98 -2.54
N GLU A 206 20.08 -2.99 -2.04
CA GLU A 206 19.49 -3.98 -1.12
C GLU A 206 19.02 -3.35 0.19
N LYS A 207 19.77 -2.35 0.70
CA LYS A 207 19.43 -1.64 1.94
C LYS A 207 18.19 -0.73 1.82
N ARG A 208 17.83 -0.32 0.60
CA ARG A 208 16.74 0.64 0.35
C ARG A 208 15.40 0.16 0.90
N ASN A 209 15.10 -1.14 0.79
CA ASN A 209 13.85 -1.72 1.30
C ASN A 209 13.75 -1.70 2.84
N TYR A 210 14.87 -1.48 3.53
CA TYR A 210 14.95 -1.39 4.98
C TYR A 210 14.98 0.06 5.48
N SER A 211 14.93 1.05 4.57
CA SER A 211 14.79 2.45 4.93
C SER A 211 13.42 2.74 5.54
N VAL A 212 13.30 3.77 6.38
CA VAL A 212 12.02 4.11 7.02
C VAL A 212 10.88 4.22 6.00
N PRO A 213 10.99 4.98 4.88
CA PRO A 213 9.88 5.10 3.93
C PRO A 213 9.42 3.76 3.33
N TYR A 214 10.38 2.95 2.88
CA TYR A 214 10.06 1.65 2.28
C TYR A 214 9.53 0.65 3.29
N ALA A 215 10.19 0.52 4.44
CA ALA A 215 9.83 -0.48 5.44
C ALA A 215 8.45 -0.18 6.05
N VAL A 216 8.19 1.09 6.40
CA VAL A 216 6.89 1.51 6.94
C VAL A 216 5.79 1.38 5.89
N GLY A 217 6.06 1.80 4.64
CA GLY A 217 5.12 1.62 3.53
C GLY A 217 4.74 0.15 3.29
N ASN A 218 5.73 -0.76 3.35
CA ASN A 218 5.50 -2.20 3.22
C ASN A 218 4.70 -2.76 4.41
N ILE A 219 5.00 -2.34 5.64
CA ILE A 219 4.24 -2.76 6.84
C ILE A 219 2.76 -2.35 6.69
N ILE A 220 2.48 -1.11 6.27
CA ILE A 220 1.12 -0.63 6.04
C ILE A 220 0.42 -1.44 4.94
N GLN A 221 1.10 -1.67 3.82
CA GLN A 221 0.55 -2.48 2.73
C GLN A 221 0.15 -3.87 3.23
N ASP A 222 1.06 -4.56 3.91
CA ASP A 222 0.83 -5.93 4.39
C ASP A 222 -0.34 -5.98 5.38
N LEU A 223 -0.43 -5.01 6.30
CA LEU A 223 -1.51 -4.95 7.28
C LEU A 223 -2.87 -4.66 6.64
N VAL A 224 -2.94 -3.72 5.68
CA VAL A 224 -4.19 -3.39 4.99
C VAL A 224 -4.65 -4.55 4.11
N ASP A 225 -3.75 -5.19 3.37
CA ASP A 225 -4.08 -6.34 2.53
C ASP A 225 -4.47 -7.58 3.36
N SER A 226 -4.16 -7.60 4.67
CA SER A 226 -4.50 -8.68 5.60
C SER A 226 -5.82 -8.51 6.35
N LEU A 227 -6.53 -7.37 6.20
CA LEU A 227 -7.86 -7.15 6.79
C LEU A 227 -8.91 -8.13 6.22
#